data_AF-R6KC08-F1
#
_entry.id   AF-R6KC08-F1
#
_cell.length_a   1.000
_cell.length_b   1.000
_cell.length_c   1.000
_cell.angle_alpha   90.00
_cell.angle_beta   90.00
_cell.angle_gamma   90.00
#
_symmetry.space_group_name_H-M   'P 1'
#
loop_
_entity.id
_entity.type
_entity.pdbx_description
1 polymer ?
#
loop_
_entity_poly.entity_id
_entity_poly.type
_entity_poly.pdbx_seq_one_letter_code
_entity_poly.pdbx_strand_id
1 'polypeptide(L)'
;MSNVTVTGNIYVLGGLRASSINAVSLYARYMSFSYITSYRHGEVSISGSNSFTGTTSFASNYCPEVPFRIDEAINKDGKLYIKGATAQIADMYILGTKININNNGRFVFEGIDVQDAEYITIQWVMYDGSKQERKVVLSDENGNIPLIDINISESEMTIKEGESVALTATCYPNNTTFSKKIIWSSSDTNVAIVDANGTVTAKSAGTAVITATSENGKTASCTVTVNKKDTYTGLRDVDGQLKYFNNGNIDTTYTGFADYEGNRYYVSNGIVDTTYTSLILDNENWVYIENGKVNSDYAGLVNYEGLWFYVDNGTIDWGYTGLADYNGIWFYVSGGMVDWNYAGLTYYNDVWFYVSGGMIDWDYTGLVYYNDIWFYVSGGILDWDYIGLTSYNGIWFMISGGMINWDYAGLVYYNDMWFYVSGGTINWDYAGLIYYNDAWFYVSGGTINWTTAIVDYNGAKFYVQNGMVDWDYTGTVNYNGSTYNVINGMA
;
A
#
# COMPACT_ATOMS: atom_id res chain seq x y z
N MET A 1 -9.64 -25.49 -70.04
CA MET A 1 -10.48 -26.62 -69.59
C MET A 1 -11.67 -26.73 -70.53
N SER A 2 -12.02 -27.95 -70.94
CA SER A 2 -13.25 -28.21 -71.69
C SER A 2 -14.46 -28.06 -70.76
N ASN A 3 -15.46 -27.32 -71.23
CA ASN A 3 -16.86 -27.18 -70.78
C ASN A 3 -17.12 -27.33 -69.26
N VAL A 4 -17.44 -26.22 -68.58
CA VAL A 4 -17.86 -26.22 -67.17
C VAL A 4 -19.39 -26.28 -67.11
N THR A 5 -19.96 -27.35 -66.54
CA THR A 5 -21.41 -27.47 -66.30
C THR A 5 -21.64 -27.62 -64.81
N VAL A 6 -22.35 -26.67 -64.20
CA VAL A 6 -22.68 -26.66 -62.78
C VAL A 6 -24.18 -26.40 -62.64
N THR A 7 -24.93 -27.33 -62.06
CA THR A 7 -26.39 -27.21 -61.86
C THR A 7 -26.75 -26.28 -60.69
N GLY A 8 -25.97 -25.21 -60.49
CA GLY A 8 -26.07 -24.26 -59.38
C GLY A 8 -25.27 -22.98 -59.64
N ASN A 9 -25.03 -22.19 -58.58
CA ASN A 9 -24.30 -20.92 -58.67
C ASN A 9 -22.78 -21.15 -58.74
N ILE A 10 -22.09 -20.40 -59.61
CA ILE A 10 -20.63 -20.36 -59.70
C ILE A 10 -20.13 -19.03 -59.12
N TYR A 11 -19.24 -19.10 -58.13
CA TYR A 11 -18.50 -17.95 -57.60
C TYR A 11 -17.04 -18.08 -57.99
N VAL A 12 -16.56 -17.20 -58.86
CA VAL A 12 -15.17 -17.18 -59.29
C VAL A 12 -14.39 -16.34 -58.31
N LEU A 13 -13.55 -17.00 -57.50
CA LEU A 13 -12.77 -16.37 -56.43
C LEU A 13 -11.33 -16.03 -56.85
N GLY A 14 -10.88 -16.56 -58.00
CA GLY A 14 -9.55 -16.35 -58.60
C GLY A 14 -9.68 -16.24 -60.13
N GLY A 15 -8.75 -16.79 -60.93
CA GLY A 15 -8.88 -16.81 -62.39
C GLY A 15 -9.54 -18.09 -62.93
N LEU A 16 -10.61 -17.98 -63.73
CA LEU A 16 -11.27 -19.10 -64.42
C LEU A 16 -11.25 -18.87 -65.94
N ARG A 17 -10.72 -19.85 -66.70
CA ARG A 17 -10.76 -19.85 -68.17
C ARG A 17 -11.49 -21.09 -68.70
N ALA A 18 -12.59 -20.88 -69.40
CA ALA A 18 -13.47 -21.95 -69.87
C ALA A 18 -13.93 -21.71 -71.32
N SER A 19 -13.98 -22.80 -72.10
CA SER A 19 -14.48 -22.81 -73.49
C SER A 19 -16.01 -22.80 -73.60
N SER A 20 -16.70 -23.22 -72.55
CA SER A 20 -18.13 -23.01 -72.37
C SER A 20 -18.49 -23.12 -70.90
N ILE A 21 -19.56 -22.43 -70.49
CA ILE A 21 -20.12 -22.50 -69.14
C ILE A 21 -21.63 -22.68 -69.25
N ASN A 22 -22.17 -23.64 -68.50
CA ASN A 22 -23.59 -23.75 -68.19
C ASN A 22 -23.77 -23.71 -66.66
N ALA A 23 -24.49 -22.71 -66.17
CA ALA A 23 -24.72 -22.49 -64.74
C ALA A 23 -26.05 -21.79 -64.45
N VAL A 24 -26.56 -21.91 -63.22
CA VAL A 24 -27.76 -21.18 -62.77
C VAL A 24 -27.45 -19.69 -62.57
N SER A 25 -26.29 -19.38 -62.02
CA SER A 25 -25.79 -17.99 -61.92
C SER A 25 -24.26 -17.98 -61.90
N LEU A 26 -23.65 -16.91 -62.38
CA LEU A 26 -22.19 -16.76 -62.44
C LEU A 26 -21.76 -15.40 -61.86
N TYR A 27 -20.93 -15.43 -60.83
CA TYR A 27 -20.44 -14.25 -60.12
C TYR A 27 -18.91 -14.15 -60.24
N ALA A 28 -18.41 -13.04 -60.77
CA ALA A 28 -16.99 -12.73 -60.89
C ALA A 28 -16.78 -11.20 -60.89
N ARG A 29 -15.60 -10.73 -60.47
CA ARG A 29 -15.25 -9.30 -60.41
C ARG A 29 -14.99 -8.71 -61.80
N TYR A 30 -14.38 -9.48 -62.70
CA TYR A 30 -14.21 -9.13 -64.11
C TYR A 30 -14.57 -10.32 -64.99
N MET A 31 -15.30 -10.07 -66.09
CA MET A 31 -15.74 -11.09 -67.03
C MET A 31 -15.44 -10.68 -68.47
N SER A 32 -14.92 -11.61 -69.26
CA SER A 32 -14.67 -11.43 -70.69
C SER A 32 -15.21 -12.64 -71.45
N PHE A 33 -16.08 -12.37 -72.44
CA PHE A 33 -16.79 -13.38 -73.20
C PHE A 33 -16.44 -13.33 -74.68
N SER A 34 -16.31 -14.50 -75.30
CA SER A 34 -16.19 -14.58 -76.77
C SER A 34 -17.55 -14.67 -77.47
N TYR A 35 -18.53 -15.40 -76.91
CA TYR A 35 -19.87 -15.56 -77.49
C TYR A 35 -20.90 -15.97 -76.42
N ILE A 36 -22.15 -15.48 -76.52
CA ILE A 36 -23.24 -15.88 -75.60
C ILE A 36 -24.33 -16.57 -76.44
N THR A 37 -24.67 -17.80 -76.08
CA THR A 37 -25.55 -18.65 -76.91
C THR A 37 -26.99 -18.73 -76.41
N SER A 38 -27.30 -18.60 -75.12
CA SER A 38 -28.68 -18.34 -74.63
C SER A 38 -28.79 -18.14 -73.11
N TYR A 39 -29.89 -17.52 -72.66
CA TYR A 39 -30.41 -17.60 -71.30
C TYR A 39 -31.87 -18.10 -71.36
N ARG A 40 -32.16 -19.26 -70.75
CA ARG A 40 -33.53 -19.82 -70.67
C ARG A 40 -33.73 -20.47 -69.31
N HIS A 41 -34.88 -20.20 -68.69
CA HIS A 41 -35.33 -20.84 -67.45
C HIS A 41 -34.31 -20.79 -66.28
N GLY A 42 -33.56 -19.69 -66.14
CA GLY A 42 -32.60 -19.53 -65.05
C GLY A 42 -31.24 -20.17 -65.29
N GLU A 43 -30.98 -20.73 -66.48
CA GLU A 43 -29.67 -21.25 -66.86
C GLU A 43 -28.99 -20.32 -67.87
N VAL A 44 -27.75 -19.94 -67.56
CA VAL A 44 -26.84 -19.16 -68.40
C VAL A 44 -25.95 -20.10 -69.18
N SER A 45 -26.03 -20.06 -70.52
CA SER A 45 -25.15 -20.82 -71.41
C SER A 45 -24.25 -19.90 -72.23
N ILE A 46 -22.94 -19.99 -71.98
CA ILE A 46 -21.89 -19.18 -72.61
C ILE A 46 -20.96 -20.11 -73.39
N SER A 47 -20.57 -19.71 -74.61
CA SER A 47 -19.75 -20.53 -75.51
C SER A 47 -18.56 -19.76 -76.06
N GLY A 48 -17.45 -20.44 -76.36
CA GLY A 48 -16.22 -19.81 -76.87
C GLY A 48 -15.19 -19.53 -75.77
N SER A 49 -14.09 -18.85 -76.10
CA SER A 49 -12.99 -18.62 -75.15
C SER A 49 -13.34 -17.53 -74.12
N ASN A 50 -13.60 -17.91 -72.88
CA ASN A 50 -13.99 -16.96 -71.83
C ASN A 50 -12.93 -16.88 -70.71
N SER A 51 -12.84 -15.72 -70.07
CA SER A 51 -11.97 -15.48 -68.91
C SER A 51 -12.71 -14.71 -67.83
N PHE A 52 -12.63 -15.21 -66.60
CA PHE A 52 -13.27 -14.65 -65.41
C PHE A 52 -12.24 -14.46 -64.32
N THR A 53 -12.27 -13.35 -63.58
CA THR A 53 -11.41 -13.15 -62.41
C THR A 53 -12.19 -12.67 -61.20
N GLY A 54 -11.89 -13.23 -60.03
CA GLY A 54 -12.33 -12.76 -58.72
C GLY A 54 -11.15 -12.57 -57.77
N THR A 55 -11.44 -12.00 -56.61
CA THR A 55 -10.46 -11.78 -55.53
C THR A 55 -10.96 -12.42 -54.24
N THR A 56 -10.18 -13.34 -53.65
CA THR A 56 -10.44 -13.93 -52.33
C THR A 56 -9.99 -12.97 -51.22
N SER A 57 -10.93 -12.27 -50.60
CA SER A 57 -10.75 -11.83 -49.21
C SER A 57 -12.08 -11.97 -48.49
N PHE A 58 -12.26 -13.09 -47.79
CA PHE A 58 -13.36 -13.25 -46.85
C PHE A 58 -13.05 -12.44 -45.59
N ALA A 59 -13.63 -11.25 -45.52
CA ALA A 59 -13.93 -10.54 -44.28
C ALA A 59 -15.30 -9.91 -44.50
N SER A 60 -16.27 -10.35 -43.69
CA SER A 60 -17.66 -9.92 -43.40
C SER A 60 -18.25 -8.58 -43.92
N ASN A 61 -17.82 -8.06 -45.06
CA ASN A 61 -18.34 -6.87 -45.70
C ASN A 61 -18.51 -7.17 -47.19
N TYR A 62 -19.76 -7.42 -47.58
CA TYR A 62 -20.24 -7.38 -48.96
C TYR A 62 -19.73 -6.09 -49.63
N CYS A 63 -18.90 -6.17 -50.67
CA CYS A 63 -18.51 -4.97 -51.44
C CYS A 63 -17.88 -5.38 -52.80
N PRO A 64 -18.12 -4.65 -53.92
CA PRO A 64 -18.46 -3.23 -53.93
C PRO A 64 -19.63 -2.84 -54.85
N GLU A 65 -20.12 -1.63 -54.59
CA GLU A 65 -20.85 -0.74 -55.52
C GLU A 65 -21.82 -1.39 -56.51
N VAL A 66 -23.08 -1.38 -56.07
CA VAL A 66 -24.31 -1.10 -56.80
C VAL A 66 -24.42 -1.74 -58.20
N PRO A 67 -25.47 -2.54 -58.48
CA PRO A 67 -25.75 -2.93 -59.85
C PRO A 67 -26.07 -1.72 -60.71
N PHE A 68 -26.12 -0.48 -60.22
CA PHE A 68 -26.23 0.72 -61.03
C PHE A 68 -25.32 1.86 -60.57
N ARG A 69 -24.73 2.55 -61.54
CA ARG A 69 -24.02 3.82 -61.38
C ARG A 69 -24.99 4.97 -61.66
N ILE A 70 -24.95 5.99 -60.82
CA ILE A 70 -25.55 7.29 -61.11
C ILE A 70 -24.49 8.16 -61.76
N ASP A 71 -24.75 8.56 -63.00
CA ASP A 71 -23.87 9.45 -63.75
C ASP A 71 -24.20 10.92 -63.45
N GLU A 72 -25.48 11.22 -63.19
CA GLU A 72 -26.00 12.54 -62.82
C GLU A 72 -27.39 12.38 -62.21
N ALA A 73 -27.68 13.16 -61.17
CA ALA A 73 -28.99 13.23 -60.53
C ALA A 73 -29.24 14.69 -60.14
N ILE A 74 -29.99 15.41 -60.97
CA ILE A 74 -30.26 16.84 -60.83
C ILE A 74 -31.71 17.07 -60.43
N ASN A 75 -31.94 17.92 -59.43
CA ASN A 75 -33.24 18.54 -59.18
C ASN A 75 -33.27 19.91 -59.87
N LYS A 76 -34.12 20.05 -60.88
CA LYS A 76 -34.32 21.29 -61.61
C LYS A 76 -35.80 21.58 -61.74
N ASP A 77 -36.22 22.78 -61.35
CA ASP A 77 -37.62 23.21 -61.40
C ASP A 77 -38.59 22.24 -60.68
N GLY A 78 -38.15 21.65 -59.56
CA GLY A 78 -38.91 20.64 -58.81
C GLY A 78 -38.99 19.27 -59.46
N LYS A 79 -38.20 19.04 -60.53
CA LYS A 79 -38.21 17.81 -61.32
C LYS A 79 -36.84 17.14 -61.31
N LEU A 80 -36.86 15.82 -61.13
CA LEU A 80 -35.67 14.98 -61.17
C LEU A 80 -35.29 14.66 -62.62
N TYR A 81 -34.01 14.92 -62.90
CA TYR A 81 -33.30 14.51 -64.10
C TYR A 81 -32.19 13.57 -63.65
N ILE A 82 -32.34 12.28 -63.92
CA ILE A 82 -31.37 11.27 -63.48
C ILE A 82 -30.95 10.39 -64.64
N LYS A 83 -29.64 10.27 -64.84
CA LYS A 83 -29.03 9.34 -65.79
C LYS A 83 -28.06 8.41 -65.08
N GLY A 84 -28.05 7.18 -65.55
CA GLY A 84 -27.18 6.16 -65.01
C GLY A 84 -27.12 4.92 -65.88
N ALA A 85 -26.33 3.98 -65.41
CA ALA A 85 -26.22 2.66 -65.99
C ALA A 85 -26.50 1.64 -64.89
N THR A 86 -27.16 0.55 -65.24
CA THR A 86 -27.41 -0.61 -64.40
C THR A 86 -26.93 -1.89 -65.10
N ALA A 87 -26.39 -2.85 -64.35
CA ALA A 87 -26.34 -4.25 -64.68
C ALA A 87 -27.77 -4.83 -64.76
N GLN A 88 -27.87 -6.12 -65.08
CA GLN A 88 -29.14 -6.83 -65.14
C GLN A 88 -29.83 -6.79 -63.75
N ILE A 89 -30.89 -6.00 -63.64
CA ILE A 89 -31.84 -5.99 -62.52
C ILE A 89 -33.24 -6.29 -63.07
N ALA A 90 -34.11 -6.90 -62.25
CA ALA A 90 -35.46 -7.26 -62.64
C ALA A 90 -36.36 -6.03 -62.75
N ASP A 91 -36.32 -5.15 -61.73
CA ASP A 91 -37.07 -3.91 -61.66
C ASP A 91 -36.28 -2.82 -60.95
N MET A 92 -36.57 -1.55 -61.28
CA MET A 92 -36.13 -0.38 -60.53
C MET A 92 -37.32 0.52 -60.21
N TYR A 93 -37.28 1.18 -59.06
CA TYR A 93 -38.31 2.07 -58.56
C TYR A 93 -37.66 3.35 -58.03
N ILE A 94 -38.20 4.50 -58.42
CA ILE A 94 -37.84 5.80 -57.87
C ILE A 94 -39.10 6.37 -57.22
N LEU A 95 -39.05 6.66 -55.92
CA LEU A 95 -40.21 7.12 -55.15
C LEU A 95 -41.44 6.20 -55.33
N GLY A 96 -41.22 4.89 -55.36
CA GLY A 96 -42.26 3.87 -55.56
C GLY A 96 -42.78 3.73 -57.00
N THR A 97 -42.37 4.60 -57.93
CA THR A 97 -42.74 4.51 -59.34
C THR A 97 -41.81 3.58 -60.08
N LYS A 98 -42.34 2.55 -60.75
CA LYS A 98 -41.54 1.62 -61.57
C LYS A 98 -40.96 2.33 -62.78
N ILE A 99 -39.69 2.04 -63.03
CA ILE A 99 -38.83 2.73 -63.98
C ILE A 99 -38.49 1.79 -65.14
N ASN A 100 -38.72 2.23 -66.39
CA ASN A 100 -38.35 1.46 -67.58
C ASN A 100 -36.84 1.56 -67.85
N ILE A 101 -36.15 0.43 -67.80
CA ILE A 101 -34.72 0.31 -68.09
C ILE A 101 -34.57 -0.15 -69.54
N ASN A 102 -33.67 0.48 -70.32
CA ASN A 102 -33.46 0.07 -71.71
C ASN A 102 -32.63 -1.23 -71.80
N ASN A 103 -32.65 -1.88 -72.97
CA ASN A 103 -32.02 -3.19 -73.20
C ASN A 103 -30.49 -3.25 -72.98
N ASN A 104 -29.82 -2.10 -72.81
CA ASN A 104 -28.38 -2.02 -72.60
C ASN A 104 -28.03 -1.68 -71.14
N GLY A 105 -29.01 -1.73 -70.23
CA GLY A 105 -28.78 -1.37 -68.84
C GLY A 105 -28.43 0.11 -68.69
N ARG A 106 -28.97 1.00 -69.52
CA ARG A 106 -28.91 2.45 -69.29
C ARG A 106 -30.30 2.95 -68.95
N PHE A 107 -30.33 4.00 -68.14
CA PHE A 107 -31.58 4.67 -67.85
C PHE A 107 -31.38 6.18 -67.82
N VAL A 108 -32.38 6.88 -68.33
CA VAL A 108 -32.48 8.33 -68.29
C VAL A 108 -33.93 8.61 -67.92
N PHE A 109 -34.12 9.39 -66.87
CA PHE A 109 -35.41 9.92 -66.48
C PHE A 109 -35.35 11.43 -66.50
N GLU A 110 -36.37 12.00 -67.12
CA GLU A 110 -36.58 13.43 -67.18
C GLU A 110 -37.99 13.68 -66.66
N GLY A 111 -38.10 14.44 -65.56
CA GLY A 111 -39.40 14.99 -65.16
C GLY A 111 -40.19 14.24 -64.09
N ILE A 112 -39.56 13.42 -63.24
CA ILE A 112 -40.24 12.91 -62.02
C ILE A 112 -40.38 14.09 -61.05
N ASP A 113 -41.59 14.38 -60.59
CA ASP A 113 -41.81 15.44 -59.59
C ASP A 113 -41.18 15.02 -58.27
N VAL A 114 -40.21 15.80 -57.82
CA VAL A 114 -39.50 15.62 -56.55
C VAL A 114 -39.55 16.87 -55.68
N GLN A 115 -40.26 17.91 -56.14
CA GLN A 115 -40.33 19.22 -55.47
C GLN A 115 -38.94 19.70 -55.01
N ASP A 116 -38.81 20.18 -53.78
CA ASP A 116 -37.54 20.66 -53.21
C ASP A 116 -36.72 19.56 -52.51
N ALA A 117 -36.89 18.28 -52.91
CA ALA A 117 -36.17 17.19 -52.27
C ALA A 117 -34.64 17.30 -52.48
N GLU A 118 -33.89 17.22 -51.38
CA GLU A 118 -32.41 17.19 -51.40
C GLU A 118 -31.85 15.80 -51.77
N TYR A 119 -32.65 14.75 -51.57
CA TYR A 119 -32.30 13.38 -51.91
C TYR A 119 -33.55 12.57 -52.29
N ILE A 120 -33.33 11.48 -53.02
CA ILE A 120 -34.34 10.46 -53.33
C ILE A 120 -33.89 9.10 -52.83
N THR A 121 -34.83 8.18 -52.70
CA THR A 121 -34.51 6.75 -52.54
C THR A 121 -34.80 6.03 -53.84
N ILE A 122 -33.80 5.32 -54.35
CA ILE A 122 -33.91 4.41 -55.49
C ILE A 122 -33.95 3.00 -54.92
N GLN A 123 -34.98 2.23 -55.27
CA GLN A 123 -35.10 0.83 -54.91
C GLN A 123 -34.96 -0.03 -56.18
N TRP A 124 -34.37 -1.21 -56.06
CA TRP A 124 -34.27 -2.15 -57.17
C TRP A 124 -34.47 -3.58 -56.70
N VAL A 125 -34.92 -4.42 -57.63
CA VAL A 125 -35.22 -5.83 -57.42
C VAL A 125 -34.25 -6.64 -58.26
N MET A 126 -33.55 -7.57 -57.63
CA MET A 126 -32.68 -8.53 -58.31
C MET A 126 -33.52 -9.67 -58.91
N TYR A 127 -32.99 -10.45 -59.86
CA TYR A 127 -33.74 -11.56 -60.48
C TYR A 127 -34.11 -12.69 -59.52
N ASP A 128 -33.44 -12.79 -58.38
CA ASP A 128 -33.80 -13.69 -57.29
C ASP A 128 -34.97 -13.17 -56.42
N GLY A 129 -35.50 -11.98 -56.75
CA GLY A 129 -36.60 -11.33 -56.03
C GLY A 129 -36.15 -10.48 -54.84
N SER A 130 -34.86 -10.44 -54.50
CA SER A 130 -34.35 -9.62 -53.40
C SER A 130 -34.47 -8.12 -53.71
N LYS A 131 -34.88 -7.33 -52.72
CA LYS A 131 -35.03 -5.87 -52.81
C LYS A 131 -33.84 -5.18 -52.17
N GLN A 132 -33.36 -4.13 -52.82
CA GLN A 132 -32.26 -3.30 -52.38
C GLN A 132 -32.65 -1.84 -52.53
N GLU A 133 -32.03 -0.95 -51.74
CA GLU A 133 -32.31 0.49 -51.82
C GLU A 133 -31.08 1.36 -51.57
N ARG A 134 -31.10 2.58 -52.09
CA ARG A 134 -30.02 3.57 -51.97
C ARG A 134 -30.59 4.97 -51.94
N LYS A 135 -30.13 5.78 -50.98
CA LYS A 135 -30.30 7.23 -51.00
C LYS A 135 -29.35 7.86 -52.01
N VAL A 136 -29.89 8.69 -52.89
CA VAL A 136 -29.13 9.46 -53.89
C VAL A 136 -29.38 10.93 -53.64
N VAL A 137 -28.31 11.67 -53.33
CA VAL A 137 -28.35 13.11 -53.14
C VAL A 137 -28.47 13.78 -54.50
N LEU A 138 -29.38 14.74 -54.63
CA LEU A 138 -29.63 15.47 -55.86
C LEU A 138 -28.75 16.72 -55.90
N SER A 139 -28.08 16.99 -57.02
CA SER A 139 -27.49 18.30 -57.26
C SER A 139 -28.53 19.29 -57.78
N ASP A 140 -28.33 20.59 -57.58
CA ASP A 140 -29.14 21.60 -58.28
C ASP A 140 -28.70 21.76 -59.76
N GLU A 141 -29.36 22.66 -60.50
CA GLU A 141 -29.05 22.96 -61.90
C GLU A 141 -27.66 23.56 -62.12
N ASN A 142 -27.01 24.07 -61.07
CA ASN A 142 -25.65 24.60 -61.09
C ASN A 142 -24.60 23.56 -60.64
N GLY A 143 -25.03 22.33 -60.35
CA GLY A 143 -24.18 21.24 -59.87
C GLY A 143 -23.87 21.30 -58.37
N ASN A 144 -24.57 22.13 -57.59
CA ASN A 144 -24.37 22.17 -56.14
C ASN A 144 -24.98 20.94 -55.47
N ILE A 145 -24.22 20.26 -54.63
CA ILE A 145 -24.65 19.06 -53.90
C ILE A 145 -24.96 19.47 -52.44
N PRO A 146 -26.23 19.45 -51.99
CA PRO A 146 -26.61 19.90 -50.66
C PRO A 146 -26.01 19.02 -49.56
N LEU A 147 -25.76 19.63 -48.41
CA LEU A 147 -25.43 18.93 -47.17
C LEU A 147 -26.74 18.46 -46.54
N ILE A 148 -26.95 17.15 -46.46
CA ILE A 148 -28.24 16.60 -46.03
C ILE A 148 -28.25 16.12 -44.59
N ASP A 149 -27.08 15.82 -44.03
CA ASP A 149 -26.96 15.24 -42.70
C ASP A 149 -25.60 15.58 -42.04
N ILE A 150 -25.57 15.49 -40.72
CA ILE A 150 -24.37 15.66 -39.89
C ILE A 150 -24.36 14.56 -38.83
N ASN A 151 -23.20 13.96 -38.60
CA ASN A 151 -22.98 12.97 -37.55
C ASN A 151 -21.94 13.48 -36.56
N ILE A 152 -22.07 13.09 -35.30
CA ILE A 152 -21.11 13.39 -34.23
C ILE A 152 -20.48 12.08 -33.74
N SER A 153 -19.19 12.11 -33.38
CA SER A 153 -18.44 10.90 -33.01
C SER A 153 -19.01 10.12 -31.84
N GLU A 154 -19.62 10.81 -30.88
CA GLU A 154 -20.22 10.20 -29.69
C GLU A 154 -21.57 10.86 -29.43
N SER A 155 -22.59 10.07 -29.07
CA SER A 155 -23.92 10.57 -28.72
C SER A 155 -24.10 10.83 -27.22
N GLU A 156 -23.25 10.24 -26.39
CA GLU A 156 -23.17 10.46 -24.95
C GLU A 156 -21.75 10.26 -24.43
N MET A 157 -21.38 10.96 -23.36
CA MET A 157 -20.09 10.77 -22.71
C MET A 157 -20.13 11.23 -21.25
N THR A 158 -19.22 10.67 -20.44
CA THR A 158 -19.03 11.09 -19.04
C THR A 158 -17.59 11.52 -18.81
N ILE A 159 -17.39 12.71 -18.26
CA ILE A 159 -16.08 13.30 -17.97
C ILE A 159 -16.06 13.91 -16.57
N LYS A 160 -14.87 14.16 -16.00
CA LYS A 160 -14.73 14.84 -14.70
C LYS A 160 -14.53 16.33 -14.89
N GLU A 161 -14.94 17.11 -13.89
CA GLU A 161 -14.69 18.55 -13.84
C GLU A 161 -13.21 18.89 -14.08
N GLY A 162 -12.96 19.81 -15.03
CA GLY A 162 -11.63 20.21 -15.48
C GLY A 162 -11.03 19.38 -16.61
N GLU A 163 -11.64 18.26 -17.00
CA GLU A 163 -11.20 17.48 -18.17
C GLU A 163 -11.68 18.09 -19.49
N SER A 164 -10.95 17.80 -20.57
CA SER A 164 -11.31 18.18 -21.93
C SER A 164 -11.26 16.98 -22.88
N VAL A 165 -12.24 16.90 -23.79
CA VAL A 165 -12.32 15.85 -24.81
C VAL A 165 -12.75 16.46 -26.14
N ALA A 166 -12.19 15.99 -27.24
CA ALA A 166 -12.56 16.41 -28.58
C ALA A 166 -13.74 15.60 -29.13
N LEU A 167 -14.78 16.29 -29.58
CA LEU A 167 -15.84 15.72 -30.42
C LEU A 167 -15.56 16.06 -31.88
N THR A 168 -15.82 15.10 -32.77
CA THR A 168 -15.69 15.32 -34.21
C THR A 168 -17.06 15.26 -34.87
N ALA A 169 -17.30 16.18 -35.81
CA ALA A 169 -18.53 16.23 -36.57
C ALA A 169 -18.24 16.00 -38.06
N THR A 170 -19.00 15.09 -38.69
CA THR A 170 -18.84 14.68 -40.09
C THR A 170 -20.10 15.02 -40.88
N CYS A 171 -19.95 15.78 -41.96
CA CYS A 171 -21.05 16.18 -42.84
C CYS A 171 -21.26 15.18 -43.99
N TYR A 172 -22.51 14.87 -44.31
CA TYR A 172 -22.89 13.99 -45.40
C TYR A 172 -23.76 14.71 -46.47
N PRO A 173 -23.59 14.37 -47.75
CA PRO A 173 -22.60 13.42 -48.27
C PRO A 173 -21.18 14.01 -48.23
N ASN A 174 -20.16 13.16 -48.22
CA ASN A 174 -18.76 13.61 -48.14
C ASN A 174 -18.33 14.52 -49.30
N ASN A 175 -18.99 14.42 -50.46
CA ASN A 175 -18.74 15.23 -51.65
C ASN A 175 -19.67 16.45 -51.79
N THR A 176 -20.37 16.86 -50.72
CA THR A 176 -21.17 18.10 -50.74
C THR A 176 -20.33 19.29 -51.21
N THR A 177 -20.95 20.19 -51.98
CA THR A 177 -20.34 21.45 -52.42
C THR A 177 -20.56 22.59 -51.42
N PHE A 178 -21.39 22.36 -50.40
CA PHE A 178 -21.65 23.31 -49.34
C PHE A 178 -20.50 23.31 -48.32
N SER A 179 -20.36 24.43 -47.63
CA SER A 179 -19.39 24.59 -46.54
C SER A 179 -19.57 23.52 -45.47
N LYS A 180 -18.46 22.91 -45.05
CA LYS A 180 -18.40 21.94 -43.94
C LYS A 180 -18.06 22.59 -42.60
N LYS A 181 -18.17 23.91 -42.51
CA LYS A 181 -17.98 24.63 -41.26
C LYS A 181 -19.06 24.21 -40.27
N ILE A 182 -18.64 23.88 -39.06
CA ILE A 182 -19.52 23.48 -37.96
C ILE A 182 -19.57 24.59 -36.92
N ILE A 183 -20.79 24.91 -36.49
CA ILE A 183 -21.08 25.82 -35.39
C ILE A 183 -21.41 24.96 -34.17
N TRP A 184 -20.59 25.06 -33.14
CA TRP A 184 -20.77 24.33 -31.90
C TRP A 184 -21.51 25.18 -30.86
N SER A 185 -22.35 24.55 -30.06
CA SER A 185 -23.06 25.18 -28.94
C SER A 185 -23.22 24.21 -27.77
N SER A 186 -23.37 24.76 -26.57
CA SER A 186 -23.68 24.00 -25.36
C SER A 186 -25.01 24.48 -24.78
N SER A 187 -25.84 23.55 -24.32
CA SER A 187 -27.08 23.89 -23.61
C SER A 187 -26.84 24.54 -22.25
N ASP A 188 -25.70 24.27 -21.61
CA ASP A 188 -25.30 24.85 -20.33
C ASP A 188 -23.77 25.06 -20.26
N THR A 189 -23.36 26.31 -20.45
CA THR A 189 -21.94 26.71 -20.44
C THR A 189 -21.33 26.83 -19.04
N ASN A 190 -22.12 26.65 -17.97
CA ASN A 190 -21.61 26.51 -16.61
C ASN A 190 -21.22 25.05 -16.31
N VAL A 191 -21.84 24.08 -16.99
CA VAL A 191 -21.53 22.65 -16.88
C VAL A 191 -20.42 22.24 -17.85
N ALA A 192 -20.58 22.54 -19.15
CA ALA A 192 -19.58 22.23 -20.18
C ALA A 192 -19.56 23.28 -21.29
N ILE A 193 -18.36 23.67 -21.73
CA ILE A 193 -18.17 24.54 -22.89
C ILE A 193 -17.58 23.74 -24.06
N VAL A 194 -17.84 24.19 -25.29
CA VAL A 194 -17.24 23.63 -26.50
C VAL A 194 -16.61 24.76 -27.31
N ASP A 195 -15.39 24.56 -27.80
CA ASP A 195 -14.71 25.53 -28.65
C ASP A 195 -15.07 25.38 -30.14
N ALA A 196 -14.53 26.25 -30.99
CA ALA A 196 -14.79 26.21 -32.43
C ALA A 196 -14.26 24.95 -33.14
N ASN A 197 -13.34 24.21 -32.51
CA ASN A 197 -12.75 22.98 -33.04
C ASN A 197 -13.50 21.73 -32.55
N GLY A 198 -14.51 21.87 -31.68
CA GLY A 198 -15.23 20.74 -31.08
C GLY A 198 -14.60 20.20 -29.79
N THR A 199 -13.65 20.92 -29.18
CA THR A 199 -13.09 20.54 -27.88
C THR A 199 -14.07 20.93 -26.78
N VAL A 200 -14.62 19.93 -26.09
CA VAL A 200 -15.49 20.09 -24.93
C VAL A 200 -14.63 20.15 -23.67
N THR A 201 -14.86 21.15 -22.81
CA THR A 201 -14.21 21.30 -21.51
C THR A 201 -15.25 21.31 -20.40
N ALA A 202 -15.11 20.40 -19.43
CA ALA A 202 -15.97 20.30 -18.26
C ALA A 202 -15.65 21.40 -17.24
N LYS A 203 -16.69 22.08 -16.74
CA LYS A 203 -16.58 23.17 -15.78
C LYS A 203 -17.16 22.88 -14.41
N SER A 204 -18.30 22.20 -14.34
CA SER A 204 -18.93 21.86 -13.05
C SER A 204 -19.84 20.65 -13.21
N ALA A 205 -20.09 19.95 -12.11
CA ALA A 205 -20.93 18.75 -12.11
C ALA A 205 -22.35 19.02 -12.59
N GLY A 206 -22.87 18.18 -13.49
CA GLY A 206 -24.18 18.36 -14.12
C GLY A 206 -24.25 17.68 -15.49
N THR A 207 -25.27 18.03 -16.27
CA THR A 207 -25.44 17.50 -17.64
C THR A 207 -25.64 18.65 -18.61
N ALA A 208 -24.93 18.62 -19.74
CA ALA A 208 -25.07 19.57 -20.84
C ALA A 208 -25.16 18.83 -22.18
N VAL A 209 -25.91 19.38 -23.13
CA VAL A 209 -25.99 18.87 -24.50
C VAL A 209 -25.12 19.74 -25.40
N ILE A 210 -24.15 19.12 -26.05
CA ILE A 210 -23.28 19.77 -27.03
C ILE A 210 -23.86 19.51 -28.43
N THR A 211 -24.17 20.58 -29.16
CA THR A 211 -24.81 20.51 -30.48
C THR A 211 -23.88 21.05 -31.56
N ALA A 212 -23.60 20.22 -32.56
CA ALA A 212 -22.95 20.58 -33.81
C ALA A 212 -24.01 20.98 -34.84
N THR A 213 -23.88 22.16 -35.45
CA THR A 213 -24.81 22.69 -36.46
C THR A 213 -24.06 23.02 -37.74
N SER A 214 -24.49 22.51 -38.89
CA SER A 214 -23.98 22.93 -40.20
C SER A 214 -24.53 24.30 -40.59
N GLU A 215 -23.90 25.00 -41.54
CA GLU A 215 -24.37 26.33 -41.98
C GLU A 215 -25.79 26.32 -42.59
N ASN A 216 -26.23 25.18 -43.13
CA ASN A 216 -27.60 25.01 -43.64
C ASN A 216 -28.58 24.41 -42.60
N GLY A 217 -28.19 24.35 -41.33
CA GLY A 217 -29.10 24.04 -40.22
C GLY A 217 -29.29 22.56 -39.88
N LYS A 218 -28.49 21.64 -40.43
CA LYS A 218 -28.48 20.23 -39.98
C LYS A 218 -27.79 20.14 -38.63
N THR A 219 -28.29 19.30 -37.73
CA THR A 219 -27.79 19.21 -36.34
C THR A 219 -27.51 17.78 -35.91
N ALA A 220 -26.48 17.62 -35.07
CA ALA A 220 -26.18 16.42 -34.31
C ALA A 220 -25.75 16.82 -32.90
N SER A 221 -25.99 15.97 -31.90
CA SER A 221 -25.77 16.32 -30.50
C SER A 221 -25.19 15.18 -29.68
N CYS A 222 -24.41 15.55 -28.66
CA CYS A 222 -23.84 14.65 -27.66
C CYS A 222 -24.28 15.09 -26.25
N THR A 223 -24.76 14.16 -25.45
CA THR A 223 -25.08 14.40 -24.04
C THR A 223 -23.84 14.21 -23.18
N VAL A 224 -23.35 15.27 -22.54
CA VAL A 224 -22.16 15.28 -21.69
C VAL A 224 -22.59 15.29 -20.23
N THR A 225 -22.26 14.24 -19.49
CA THR A 225 -22.41 14.18 -18.03
C THR A 225 -21.09 14.51 -17.37
N VAL A 226 -21.05 15.56 -16.58
CA VAL A 226 -19.88 15.99 -15.82
C VAL A 226 -20.00 15.50 -14.39
N ASN A 227 -19.07 14.65 -13.97
CA ASN A 227 -18.93 14.25 -12.58
C ASN A 227 -18.07 15.26 -11.82
N LYS A 228 -18.42 15.50 -10.56
CA LYS A 228 -17.62 16.35 -9.68
C LYS A 228 -16.21 15.77 -9.54
N LYS A 229 -15.20 16.62 -9.60
CA LYS A 229 -13.82 16.21 -9.30
C LYS A 229 -13.69 15.93 -7.80
N ASP A 230 -13.19 14.75 -7.46
CA ASP A 230 -12.79 14.48 -6.08
C ASP A 230 -11.54 15.31 -5.77
N THR A 231 -11.62 16.16 -4.74
CA THR A 231 -10.52 17.01 -4.28
C THR A 231 -10.07 16.64 -2.87
N TYR A 232 -10.47 15.46 -2.38
CA TYR A 232 -10.12 15.01 -1.05
C TYR A 232 -8.61 14.81 -0.90
N THR A 233 -8.08 15.27 0.22
CA THR A 233 -6.69 15.07 0.64
C THR A 233 -6.69 14.57 2.07
N GLY A 234 -5.98 13.47 2.33
CA GLY A 234 -6.00 12.77 3.62
C GLY A 234 -6.17 11.26 3.44
N LEU A 235 -6.34 10.55 4.55
CA LEU A 235 -6.51 9.09 4.54
C LEU A 235 -7.95 8.69 4.23
N ARG A 236 -8.11 7.65 3.42
CA ARG A 236 -9.41 7.01 3.16
C ARG A 236 -9.21 5.50 3.11
N ASP A 237 -10.16 4.76 3.67
CA ASP A 237 -10.22 3.30 3.53
C ASP A 237 -10.53 2.92 2.08
N VAL A 238 -9.68 2.08 1.49
CA VAL A 238 -9.89 1.43 0.21
C VAL A 238 -9.65 -0.06 0.39
N ASP A 239 -10.74 -0.84 0.39
CA ASP A 239 -10.73 -2.30 0.52
C ASP A 239 -10.06 -2.80 1.82
N GLY A 240 -10.24 -2.09 2.94
CA GLY A 240 -9.68 -2.43 4.25
C GLY A 240 -8.24 -1.95 4.47
N GLN A 241 -7.70 -1.12 3.57
CA GLN A 241 -6.38 -0.51 3.70
C GLN A 241 -6.51 1.01 3.64
N LEU A 242 -5.97 1.70 4.65
CA LEU A 242 -5.90 3.17 4.64
C LEU A 242 -4.85 3.63 3.63
N LYS A 243 -5.30 4.39 2.62
CA LYS A 243 -4.46 4.99 1.59
C LYS A 243 -4.53 6.50 1.67
N TYR A 244 -3.41 7.16 1.41
CA TYR A 244 -3.35 8.61 1.38
C TYR A 244 -3.74 9.13 0.00
N PHE A 245 -4.72 10.03 -0.01
CA PHE A 245 -5.20 10.71 -1.19
C PHE A 245 -4.65 12.13 -1.20
N ASN A 246 -4.33 12.61 -2.40
CA ASN A 246 -3.98 13.99 -2.68
C ASN A 246 -4.79 14.45 -3.89
N ASN A 247 -5.69 15.42 -3.68
CA ASN A 247 -6.62 15.91 -4.71
C ASN A 247 -7.39 14.77 -5.41
N GLY A 248 -7.93 13.84 -4.62
CA GLY A 248 -8.76 12.73 -5.09
C GLY A 248 -8.01 11.56 -5.74
N ASN A 249 -6.68 11.63 -5.85
CA ASN A 249 -5.86 10.53 -6.37
C ASN A 249 -5.05 9.91 -5.24
N ILE A 250 -4.82 8.59 -5.30
CA ILE A 250 -3.90 7.92 -4.37
C ILE A 250 -2.49 8.45 -4.63
N ASP A 251 -1.85 9.00 -3.60
CA ASP A 251 -0.49 9.52 -3.67
C ASP A 251 0.47 8.53 -3.01
N THR A 252 1.06 7.67 -3.84
CA THR A 252 2.00 6.64 -3.39
C THR A 252 3.37 7.21 -3.00
N THR A 253 3.60 8.52 -3.13
CA THR A 253 4.86 9.17 -2.76
C THR A 253 4.81 9.82 -1.38
N TYR A 254 3.62 9.92 -0.80
CA TYR A 254 3.44 10.51 0.52
C TYR A 254 3.99 9.60 1.62
N THR A 255 4.92 10.12 2.40
CA THR A 255 5.42 9.51 3.64
C THR A 255 5.38 10.59 4.73
N GLY A 256 4.69 10.31 5.83
CA GLY A 256 4.42 11.29 6.88
C GLY A 256 3.24 10.89 7.75
N PHE A 257 2.67 11.86 8.46
CA PHE A 257 1.56 11.62 9.37
C PHE A 257 0.26 12.19 8.82
N ALA A 258 -0.81 11.41 8.90
CA ALA A 258 -2.14 11.84 8.53
C ALA A 258 -3.19 11.33 9.52
N ASP A 259 -4.23 12.12 9.71
CA ASP A 259 -5.32 11.79 10.63
C ASP A 259 -6.45 11.04 9.89
N TYR A 260 -7.03 10.06 10.57
CA TYR A 260 -8.20 9.33 10.13
C TYR A 260 -9.07 8.96 11.33
N GLU A 261 -10.35 9.31 11.29
CA GLU A 261 -11.34 9.02 12.35
C GLU A 261 -10.86 9.35 13.78
N GLY A 262 -10.20 10.50 13.94
CA GLY A 262 -9.71 10.97 15.24
C GLY A 262 -8.41 10.32 15.72
N ASN A 263 -7.79 9.47 14.91
CA ASN A 263 -6.51 8.84 15.19
C ASN A 263 -5.45 9.36 14.22
N ARG A 264 -4.20 9.47 14.69
CA ARG A 264 -3.05 9.86 13.88
C ARG A 264 -2.29 8.61 13.43
N TYR A 265 -2.07 8.47 12.14
CA TYR A 265 -1.38 7.32 11.54
C TYR A 265 -0.08 7.73 10.89
N TYR A 266 0.90 6.82 10.92
CA TYR A 266 2.08 6.92 10.08
C TYR A 266 1.79 6.31 8.71
N VAL A 267 2.02 7.09 7.67
CA VAL A 267 1.85 6.70 6.27
C VAL A 267 3.24 6.56 5.65
N SER A 268 3.47 5.46 4.96
CA SER A 268 4.69 5.19 4.19
C SER A 268 4.31 4.80 2.78
N ASN A 269 4.89 5.48 1.78
CA ASN A 269 4.60 5.24 0.36
C ASN A 269 3.09 5.27 0.03
N GLY A 270 2.36 6.18 0.66
CA GLY A 270 0.93 6.41 0.48
C GLY A 270 0.00 5.41 1.18
N ILE A 271 0.52 4.50 2.00
CA ILE A 271 -0.28 3.50 2.73
C ILE A 271 0.06 3.47 4.21
N VAL A 272 -0.91 3.12 5.04
CA VAL A 272 -0.67 2.80 6.46
C VAL A 272 -0.31 1.32 6.57
N ASP A 273 0.87 1.02 7.12
CA ASP A 273 1.28 -0.33 7.49
C ASP A 273 0.83 -0.62 8.92
N THR A 274 -0.26 -1.39 9.07
CA THR A 274 -0.82 -1.75 10.37
C THR A 274 0.00 -2.78 11.14
N THR A 275 1.09 -3.30 10.56
CA THR A 275 2.02 -4.20 11.26
C THR A 275 3.22 -3.45 11.82
N TYR A 276 3.39 -2.18 11.47
CA TYR A 276 4.49 -1.36 11.93
C TYR A 276 4.29 -0.94 13.38
N THR A 277 5.20 -1.40 14.25
CA THR A 277 5.26 -1.01 15.67
C THR A 277 6.70 -0.65 16.02
N SER A 278 7.01 0.65 16.14
CA SER A 278 8.35 1.16 16.46
C SER A 278 8.31 2.68 16.67
N LEU A 279 9.46 3.33 16.67
CA LEU A 279 9.60 4.78 16.81
C LEU A 279 9.76 5.45 15.43
N ILE A 280 9.12 6.60 15.25
CA ILE A 280 9.30 7.48 14.09
C ILE A 280 9.64 8.88 14.59
N LEU A 281 10.60 9.54 13.94
CA LEU A 281 10.90 10.95 14.20
C LEU A 281 9.85 11.86 13.54
N ASP A 282 9.18 12.67 14.36
CA ASP A 282 8.19 13.66 13.96
C ASP A 282 8.53 15.02 14.58
N ASN A 283 8.96 15.97 13.75
CA ASN A 283 9.30 17.33 14.19
C ASN A 283 10.17 17.36 15.47
N GLU A 284 11.34 16.72 15.41
CA GLU A 284 12.32 16.61 16.51
C GLU A 284 11.93 15.70 17.69
N ASN A 285 10.70 15.16 17.71
CA ASN A 285 10.25 14.23 18.74
C ASN A 285 10.11 12.81 18.18
N TRP A 286 10.65 11.83 18.89
CA TRP A 286 10.44 10.43 18.55
C TRP A 286 9.11 9.98 19.13
N VAL A 287 8.15 9.65 18.26
CA VAL A 287 6.81 9.19 18.61
C VAL A 287 6.71 7.68 18.46
N TYR A 288 6.04 7.04 19.41
CA TYR A 288 5.77 5.61 19.37
C TYR A 288 4.56 5.30 18.49
N ILE A 289 4.79 4.43 17.52
CA ILE A 289 3.80 3.88 16.60
C ILE A 289 3.52 2.46 17.04
N GLU A 290 2.24 2.13 17.21
CA GLU A 290 1.75 0.80 17.47
C GLU A 290 0.70 0.43 16.41
N ASN A 291 0.94 -0.65 15.69
CA ASN A 291 0.07 -1.13 14.60
C ASN A 291 -0.25 -0.03 13.57
N GLY A 292 0.75 0.75 13.18
CA GLY A 292 0.67 1.85 12.21
C GLY A 292 0.06 3.16 12.75
N LYS A 293 -0.42 3.18 14.00
CA LYS A 293 -1.07 4.32 14.66
C LYS A 293 -0.16 4.91 15.73
N VAL A 294 -0.16 6.23 15.90
CA VAL A 294 0.48 6.87 17.06
C VAL A 294 -0.22 6.42 18.35
N ASN A 295 0.53 5.84 19.28
CA ASN A 295 0.04 5.49 20.61
C ASN A 295 0.63 6.45 21.65
N SER A 296 -0.15 7.49 21.98
CA SER A 296 0.21 8.54 22.94
C SER A 296 0.11 8.13 24.40
N ASP A 297 -0.41 6.95 24.70
CA ASP A 297 -0.57 6.46 26.08
C ASP A 297 0.49 5.39 26.44
N TYR A 298 1.37 5.05 25.50
CA TYR A 298 2.40 4.04 25.72
C TYR A 298 3.46 4.53 26.70
N ALA A 299 3.77 3.69 27.68
CA ALA A 299 4.89 3.84 28.59
C ALA A 299 5.66 2.51 28.69
N GLY A 300 6.96 2.53 28.47
CA GLY A 300 7.79 1.33 28.48
C GLY A 300 9.03 1.41 27.59
N LEU A 301 9.74 0.29 27.48
CA LEU A 301 10.96 0.20 26.68
C LEU A 301 10.66 -0.19 25.22
N VAL A 302 11.22 0.58 24.29
CA VAL A 302 11.11 0.34 22.85
C VAL A 302 12.50 0.16 22.25
N ASN A 303 12.67 -0.91 21.49
CA ASN A 303 13.87 -1.12 20.69
C ASN A 303 13.77 -0.38 19.35
N TYR A 304 14.78 0.42 19.03
CA TYR A 304 14.94 1.05 17.73
C TYR A 304 16.41 0.94 17.29
N GLU A 305 16.62 0.27 16.15
CA GLU A 305 17.95 0.02 15.57
C GLU A 305 18.96 -0.60 16.56
N GLY A 306 18.50 -1.48 17.45
CA GLY A 306 19.35 -2.16 18.44
C GLY A 306 19.60 -1.37 19.73
N LEU A 307 19.17 -0.11 19.81
CA LEU A 307 19.16 0.69 21.02
C LEU A 307 17.80 0.59 21.70
N TRP A 308 17.78 0.70 23.03
CA TRP A 308 16.55 0.65 23.82
C TRP A 308 16.30 1.99 24.48
N PHE A 309 15.12 2.54 24.21
CA PHE A 309 14.68 3.83 24.70
C PHE A 309 13.51 3.67 25.64
N TYR A 310 13.48 4.48 26.69
CA TYR A 310 12.31 4.62 27.53
C TYR A 310 11.35 5.63 26.91
N VAL A 311 10.14 5.17 26.66
CA VAL A 311 9.03 5.96 26.14
C VAL A 311 8.06 6.21 27.29
N ASP A 312 7.58 7.43 27.42
CA ASP A 312 6.50 7.82 28.29
C ASP A 312 5.55 8.76 27.54
N ASN A 313 4.25 8.60 27.77
CA ASN A 313 3.20 9.31 27.03
C ASN A 313 3.41 9.27 25.48
N GLY A 314 3.84 8.10 24.98
CA GLY A 314 4.05 7.85 23.56
C GLY A 314 5.25 8.57 22.92
N THR A 315 6.13 9.20 23.71
CA THR A 315 7.37 9.83 23.21
C THR A 315 8.59 9.39 24.01
N ILE A 316 9.79 9.43 23.42
CA ILE A 316 11.02 9.15 24.19
C ILE A 316 11.18 10.21 25.30
N ASP A 317 11.27 9.76 26.55
CA ASP A 317 11.62 10.61 27.68
C ASP A 317 13.14 10.60 27.90
N TRP A 318 13.82 11.55 27.25
CA TRP A 318 15.28 11.76 27.37
C TRP A 318 15.73 12.17 28.77
N GLY A 319 14.81 12.56 29.67
CA GLY A 319 15.10 12.89 31.05
C GLY A 319 15.04 11.69 31.99
N TYR A 320 14.44 10.57 31.57
CA TYR A 320 14.22 9.43 32.45
C TYR A 320 15.53 8.77 32.87
N THR A 321 15.69 8.59 34.19
CA THR A 321 16.78 7.80 34.79
C THR A 321 16.19 6.99 35.94
N GLY A 322 16.29 5.67 35.86
CA GLY A 322 15.59 4.77 36.78
C GLY A 322 15.50 3.35 36.24
N LEU A 323 14.55 2.57 36.75
CA LEU A 323 14.31 1.20 36.32
C LEU A 323 13.08 1.13 35.41
N ALA A 324 13.15 0.33 34.35
CA ALA A 324 12.01 0.08 33.47
C ALA A 324 11.88 -1.42 33.19
N ASP A 325 10.66 -1.94 33.25
CA ASP A 325 10.36 -3.33 32.94
C ASP A 325 10.22 -3.55 31.43
N TYR A 326 10.73 -4.68 30.96
CA TYR A 326 10.40 -5.23 29.66
C TYR A 326 10.33 -6.76 29.75
N ASN A 327 9.11 -7.29 29.57
CA ASN A 327 8.81 -8.72 29.65
C ASN A 327 9.24 -9.38 30.98
N GLY A 328 9.08 -8.67 32.11
CA GLY A 328 9.42 -9.18 33.45
C GLY A 328 10.89 -9.03 33.83
N ILE A 329 11.70 -8.41 32.97
CA ILE A 329 13.10 -8.09 33.23
C ILE A 329 13.20 -6.58 33.42
N TRP A 330 13.81 -6.17 34.53
CA TRP A 330 14.01 -4.77 34.86
C TRP A 330 15.39 -4.29 34.42
N PHE A 331 15.40 -3.25 33.61
CA PHE A 331 16.60 -2.63 33.06
C PHE A 331 16.81 -1.24 33.67
N TYR A 332 18.08 -0.88 33.86
CA TYR A 332 18.46 0.47 34.23
C TYR A 332 18.53 1.37 33.00
N VAL A 333 17.80 2.48 33.08
CA VAL A 333 17.74 3.53 32.06
C VAL A 333 18.45 4.76 32.60
N SER A 334 19.26 5.40 31.75
CA SER A 334 19.96 6.64 32.03
C SER A 334 19.81 7.58 30.83
N GLY A 335 19.30 8.80 31.07
CA GLY A 335 19.05 9.76 29.99
C GLY A 335 18.11 9.23 28.89
N GLY A 336 17.08 8.48 29.28
CA GLY A 336 16.09 7.90 28.37
C GLY A 336 16.57 6.66 27.59
N MET A 337 17.77 6.15 27.83
CA MET A 337 18.33 4.98 27.15
C MET A 337 18.76 3.89 28.14
N VAL A 338 18.59 2.62 27.79
CA VAL A 338 19.11 1.51 28.61
C VAL A 338 20.64 1.57 28.66
N ASP A 339 21.21 1.60 29.87
CA ASP A 339 22.65 1.56 30.09
C ASP A 339 23.09 0.15 30.51
N TRP A 340 23.54 -0.62 29.52
CA TRP A 340 24.01 -1.99 29.67
C TRP A 340 25.29 -2.13 30.49
N ASN A 341 26.01 -1.05 30.77
CA ASN A 341 27.25 -1.08 31.54
C ASN A 341 27.04 -0.64 33.00
N TYR A 342 25.82 -0.22 33.36
CA TYR A 342 25.55 0.21 34.72
C TYR A 342 25.66 -0.97 35.70
N ALA A 343 26.41 -0.74 36.77
CA ALA A 343 26.47 -1.60 37.93
C ALA A 343 26.46 -0.74 39.19
N GLY A 344 25.50 -0.97 40.09
CA GLY A 344 25.31 -0.10 41.25
C GLY A 344 23.95 -0.29 41.93
N LEU A 345 23.66 0.57 42.89
CA LEU A 345 22.37 0.60 43.58
C LEU A 345 21.43 1.62 42.93
N THR A 346 20.21 1.18 42.63
CA THR A 346 19.17 2.02 42.05
C THR A 346 17.93 2.01 42.93
N TYR A 347 17.46 3.21 43.29
CA TYR A 347 16.23 3.38 44.05
C TYR A 347 15.01 3.38 43.13
N TYR A 348 14.01 2.56 43.44
CA TYR A 348 12.76 2.48 42.69
C TYR A 348 11.63 1.98 43.59
N ASN A 349 10.48 2.67 43.59
CA ASN A 349 9.30 2.33 44.39
C ASN A 349 9.62 1.98 45.85
N ASP A 350 10.37 2.85 46.53
CA ASP A 350 10.76 2.73 47.93
C ASP A 350 11.69 1.56 48.29
N VAL A 351 12.30 0.95 47.28
CA VAL A 351 13.27 -0.14 47.43
C VAL A 351 14.56 0.19 46.69
N TRP A 352 15.70 -0.20 47.25
CA TRP A 352 16.99 -0.13 46.59
C TRP A 352 17.34 -1.50 46.00
N PHE A 353 17.51 -1.54 44.67
CA PHE A 353 17.89 -2.73 43.94
C PHE A 353 19.35 -2.66 43.52
N TYR A 354 20.02 -3.81 43.54
CA TYR A 354 21.31 -3.95 42.91
C TYR A 354 21.14 -4.27 41.42
N VAL A 355 21.77 -3.46 40.60
CA VAL A 355 21.83 -3.61 39.15
C VAL A 355 23.25 -4.02 38.77
N SER A 356 23.36 -4.97 37.85
CA SER A 356 24.63 -5.40 37.26
C SER A 356 24.42 -5.70 35.77
N GLY A 357 25.31 -5.21 34.91
CA GLY A 357 25.14 -5.34 33.46
C GLY A 357 23.88 -4.66 32.93
N GLY A 358 23.45 -3.56 33.58
CA GLY A 358 22.25 -2.82 33.23
C GLY A 358 20.92 -3.47 33.62
N MET A 359 20.93 -4.60 34.35
CA MET A 359 19.73 -5.34 34.76
C MET A 359 19.71 -5.57 36.28
N ILE A 360 18.53 -5.65 36.90
CA ILE A 360 18.44 -6.08 38.30
C ILE A 360 19.00 -7.50 38.41
N ASP A 361 19.95 -7.69 39.32
CA ASP A 361 20.54 -9.00 39.63
C ASP A 361 19.90 -9.56 40.91
N TRP A 362 18.82 -10.31 40.73
CA TRP A 362 18.04 -10.91 41.83
C TRP A 362 18.80 -12.00 42.59
N ASP A 363 19.88 -12.55 42.04
CA ASP A 363 20.67 -13.61 42.67
C ASP A 363 21.83 -13.04 43.49
N TYR A 364 22.11 -11.74 43.38
CA TYR A 364 23.21 -11.12 44.09
C TYR A 364 22.97 -11.03 45.60
N THR A 365 23.91 -11.58 46.36
CA THR A 365 24.00 -11.39 47.82
C THR A 365 25.45 -11.09 48.19
N GLY A 366 25.71 -9.93 48.79
CA GLY A 366 27.07 -9.46 49.02
C GLY A 366 27.16 -7.99 49.39
N LEU A 367 28.36 -7.42 49.22
CA LEU A 367 28.65 -6.02 49.52
C LEU A 367 28.78 -5.18 48.25
N VAL A 368 28.05 -4.09 48.19
CA VAL A 368 28.06 -3.12 47.09
C VAL A 368 28.58 -1.78 47.59
N TYR A 369 29.58 -1.24 46.90
CA TYR A 369 30.09 0.11 47.17
C TYR A 369 29.28 1.14 46.41
N TYR A 370 28.70 2.10 47.12
CA TYR A 370 27.86 3.14 46.54
C TYR A 370 27.92 4.41 47.39
N ASN A 371 28.11 5.58 46.76
CA ASN A 371 28.21 6.88 47.43
C ASN A 371 29.12 6.86 48.68
N ASP A 372 30.32 6.30 48.51
CA ASP A 372 31.36 6.19 49.54
C ASP A 372 31.03 5.31 50.76
N ILE A 373 29.98 4.49 50.65
CA ILE A 373 29.54 3.56 51.69
C ILE A 373 29.43 2.15 51.10
N TRP A 374 29.77 1.15 51.90
CA TRP A 374 29.52 -0.25 51.56
C TRP A 374 28.21 -0.71 52.16
N PHE A 375 27.28 -1.12 51.31
CA PHE A 375 25.98 -1.64 51.68
C PHE A 375 25.90 -3.15 51.50
N TYR A 376 25.14 -3.81 52.34
CA TYR A 376 24.80 -5.22 52.19
C TYR A 376 23.52 -5.37 51.36
N VAL A 377 23.60 -6.25 50.38
CA VAL A 377 22.50 -6.62 49.48
C VAL A 377 22.23 -8.11 49.66
N SER A 378 20.95 -8.48 49.71
CA SER A 378 20.48 -9.86 49.76
C SER A 378 19.38 -10.07 48.72
N GLY A 379 19.54 -11.09 47.87
CA GLY A 379 18.59 -11.37 46.78
C GLY A 379 18.34 -10.17 45.86
N GLY A 380 19.39 -9.41 45.54
CA GLY A 380 19.31 -8.21 44.70
C GLY A 380 18.72 -6.97 45.38
N ILE A 381 18.34 -7.03 46.66
CA ILE A 381 17.73 -5.93 47.40
C ILE A 381 18.64 -5.48 48.54
N LEU A 382 18.80 -4.17 48.73
CA LEU A 382 19.52 -3.61 49.88
C LEU A 382 18.77 -3.96 51.17
N ASP A 383 19.44 -4.64 52.09
CA ASP A 383 18.90 -5.02 53.38
C ASP A 383 19.42 -4.07 54.48
N TRP A 384 18.59 -3.09 54.83
CA TRP A 384 18.89 -2.07 55.85
C TRP A 384 18.96 -2.63 57.28
N ASP A 385 18.39 -3.81 57.53
CA ASP A 385 18.28 -4.39 58.86
C ASP A 385 19.34 -5.48 59.09
N TYR A 386 20.14 -5.81 58.08
CA TYR A 386 21.17 -6.84 58.21
C TYR A 386 22.22 -6.46 59.25
N ILE A 387 22.45 -7.39 60.18
CA ILE A 387 23.49 -7.36 61.20
C ILE A 387 24.19 -8.72 61.16
N GLY A 388 25.49 -8.73 60.88
CA GLY A 388 26.23 -10.00 60.73
C GLY A 388 27.60 -9.83 60.09
N LEU A 389 28.20 -10.94 59.67
CA LEU A 389 29.50 -10.96 59.00
C LEU A 389 29.32 -11.27 57.52
N THR A 390 29.90 -10.43 56.65
CA THR A 390 29.90 -10.64 55.19
C THR A 390 31.31 -10.61 54.65
N SER A 391 31.65 -11.57 53.79
CA SER A 391 32.97 -11.63 53.15
C SER A 391 32.99 -10.83 51.84
N TYR A 392 34.06 -10.06 51.64
CA TYR A 392 34.37 -9.42 50.37
C TYR A 392 35.88 -9.51 50.10
N ASN A 393 36.26 -10.05 48.94
CA ASN A 393 37.64 -10.32 48.55
C ASN A 393 38.46 -11.09 49.64
N GLY A 394 37.81 -12.01 50.35
CA GLY A 394 38.45 -12.84 51.39
C GLY A 394 38.56 -12.18 52.77
N ILE A 395 38.18 -10.90 52.90
CA ILE A 395 38.11 -10.19 54.19
C ILE A 395 36.67 -10.26 54.69
N TRP A 396 36.49 -10.57 55.98
CA TRP A 396 35.17 -10.61 56.61
C TRP A 396 34.92 -9.31 57.37
N PHE A 397 33.86 -8.62 56.99
CA PHE A 397 33.44 -7.34 57.55
C PHE A 397 32.22 -7.51 58.44
N MET A 398 32.19 -6.80 59.55
CA MET A 398 31.01 -6.65 60.39
C MET A 398 30.06 -5.64 59.76
N ILE A 399 28.82 -6.07 59.54
CA ILE A 399 27.73 -5.26 59.01
C ILE A 399 26.77 -4.94 60.14
N SER A 400 26.33 -3.68 60.21
CA SER A 400 25.32 -3.22 61.15
C SER A 400 24.44 -2.18 60.49
N GLY A 401 23.12 -2.38 60.51
CA GLY A 401 22.18 -1.49 59.82
C GLY A 401 22.41 -1.50 58.31
N GLY A 402 22.71 -2.67 57.74
CA GLY A 402 22.94 -2.83 56.30
C GLY A 402 24.25 -2.24 55.77
N MET A 403 25.14 -1.70 56.62
CA MET A 403 26.40 -1.07 56.21
C MET A 403 27.62 -1.64 56.95
N ILE A 404 28.80 -1.58 56.34
CA ILE A 404 30.04 -1.94 57.05
C ILE A 404 30.21 -1.02 58.27
N ASN A 405 30.35 -1.62 59.44
CA ASN A 405 30.64 -0.93 60.69
C ASN A 405 32.15 -0.95 60.98
N TRP A 406 32.87 0.04 60.46
CA TRP A 406 34.32 0.17 60.59
C TRP A 406 34.81 0.36 62.04
N ASP A 407 33.95 0.85 62.93
CA ASP A 407 34.31 1.14 64.32
C ASP A 407 34.01 -0.04 65.26
N TYR A 408 33.42 -1.13 64.75
CA TYR A 408 33.07 -2.27 65.57
C TYR A 408 34.33 -2.97 66.11
N ALA A 409 34.36 -3.17 67.44
CA ALA A 409 35.32 -4.01 68.13
C ALA A 409 34.58 -4.85 69.19
N GLY A 410 34.68 -6.18 69.10
CA GLY A 410 33.93 -7.09 69.96
C GLY A 410 33.81 -8.50 69.39
N LEU A 411 32.89 -9.29 69.94
CA LEU A 411 32.61 -10.65 69.50
C LEU A 411 31.33 -10.71 68.67
N VAL A 412 31.38 -11.39 67.53
CA VAL A 412 30.24 -11.61 66.63
C VAL A 412 30.02 -13.11 66.47
N TYR A 413 28.78 -13.56 66.69
CA TYR A 413 28.39 -14.94 66.47
C TYR A 413 27.95 -15.15 65.02
N TYR A 414 28.57 -16.10 64.34
CA TYR A 414 28.28 -16.41 62.93
C TYR A 414 28.67 -17.85 62.60
N ASN A 415 27.83 -18.58 61.86
CA ASN A 415 28.05 -19.98 61.47
C ASN A 415 28.58 -20.86 62.62
N ASP A 416 27.84 -20.87 63.74
CA ASP A 416 28.12 -21.65 64.95
C ASP A 416 29.41 -21.32 65.70
N MET A 417 30.10 -20.24 65.35
CA MET A 417 31.34 -19.80 65.99
C MET A 417 31.28 -18.33 66.40
N TRP A 418 32.06 -17.97 67.41
CA TRP A 418 32.25 -16.58 67.82
C TRP A 418 33.57 -16.07 67.28
N PHE A 419 33.52 -15.01 66.49
CA PHE A 419 34.68 -14.35 65.90
C PHE A 419 34.98 -13.05 66.64
N TYR A 420 36.25 -12.78 66.85
CA TYR A 420 36.71 -11.48 67.32
C TYR A 420 36.90 -10.53 66.13
N VAL A 421 36.17 -9.42 66.19
CA VAL A 421 36.22 -8.33 65.21
C VAL A 421 36.89 -7.13 65.86
N SER A 422 37.76 -6.46 65.11
CA SER A 422 38.41 -5.22 65.53
C SER A 422 38.61 -4.33 64.31
N GLY A 423 38.19 -3.06 64.40
CA GLY A 423 38.22 -2.15 63.25
C GLY A 423 37.30 -2.63 62.12
N GLY A 424 36.15 -3.20 62.48
CA GLY A 424 35.13 -3.66 61.54
C GLY A 424 35.45 -4.94 60.77
N THR A 425 36.60 -5.58 60.99
CA THR A 425 37.00 -6.83 60.33
C THR A 425 37.38 -7.93 61.31
N ILE A 426 37.23 -9.20 60.92
CA ILE A 426 37.71 -10.33 61.73
C ILE A 426 39.23 -10.22 61.87
N ASN A 427 39.71 -10.21 63.12
CA ASN A 427 41.14 -10.22 63.42
C ASN A 427 41.61 -11.65 63.67
N TRP A 428 42.00 -12.34 62.60
CA TRP A 428 42.47 -13.73 62.63
C TRP A 428 43.75 -13.94 63.43
N ASP A 429 44.57 -12.90 63.60
CA ASP A 429 45.84 -12.98 64.32
C ASP A 429 45.68 -12.73 65.84
N TYR A 430 44.48 -12.35 66.28
CA TYR A 430 44.24 -12.08 67.70
C TYR A 430 44.28 -13.36 68.54
N ALA A 431 45.12 -13.31 69.57
CA ALA A 431 45.16 -14.29 70.64
C ALA A 431 45.27 -13.55 71.98
N GLY A 432 44.32 -13.76 72.89
CA GLY A 432 44.24 -13.02 74.14
C GLY A 432 42.86 -13.13 74.80
N LEU A 433 42.57 -12.22 75.73
CA LEU A 433 41.28 -12.13 76.41
C LEU A 433 40.51 -10.91 75.95
N ILE A 434 39.21 -11.06 75.69
CA ILE A 434 38.30 -9.96 75.36
C ILE A 434 37.15 -9.91 76.36
N TYR A 435 36.81 -8.71 76.83
CA TYR A 435 35.63 -8.49 77.66
C TYR A 435 34.41 -8.28 76.78
N TYR A 436 33.36 -9.07 76.98
CA TYR A 436 32.14 -9.02 76.19
C TYR A 436 30.96 -9.59 77.01
N ASN A 437 29.79 -8.96 76.95
CA ASN A 437 28.58 -9.38 77.69
C ASN A 437 28.85 -9.85 79.13
N ASP A 438 29.54 -9.00 79.90
CA ASP A 438 29.86 -9.20 81.31
C ASP A 438 30.76 -10.40 81.66
N ALA A 439 31.50 -10.91 80.68
CA ALA A 439 32.51 -11.95 80.89
C ALA A 439 33.79 -11.71 80.07
N TRP A 440 34.88 -12.34 80.50
CA TRP A 440 36.14 -12.36 79.75
C TRP A 440 36.26 -13.68 78.99
N PHE A 441 36.40 -13.60 77.67
CA PHE A 441 36.51 -14.77 76.78
C PHE A 441 37.93 -14.91 76.25
N TYR A 442 38.41 -16.15 76.16
CA TYR A 442 39.67 -16.49 75.52
C TYR A 442 39.47 -16.63 74.01
N VAL A 443 40.18 -15.80 73.25
CA VAL A 443 40.23 -15.84 71.80
C VAL A 443 41.60 -16.33 71.35
N SER A 444 41.63 -17.20 70.36
CA SER A 444 42.84 -17.66 69.70
C SER A 444 42.57 -17.92 68.22
N GLY A 445 43.42 -17.39 67.34
CA GLY A 445 43.19 -17.49 65.89
C GLY A 445 41.91 -16.76 65.46
N GLY A 446 41.58 -15.65 66.12
CA GLY A 446 40.39 -14.84 65.83
C GLY A 446 39.04 -15.45 66.25
N THR A 447 39.01 -16.61 66.91
CA THR A 447 37.77 -17.25 67.40
C THR A 447 37.83 -17.54 68.89
N ILE A 448 36.67 -17.60 69.56
CA ILE A 448 36.63 -18.07 70.95
C ILE A 448 37.15 -19.50 71.00
N ASN A 449 38.18 -19.71 71.82
CA ASN A 449 38.72 -21.02 72.08
C ASN A 449 38.08 -21.59 73.36
N TRP A 450 37.11 -22.48 73.17
CA TRP A 450 36.34 -23.12 74.24
C TRP A 450 37.11 -24.13 75.10
N THR A 451 38.44 -24.14 75.06
CA THR A 451 39.28 -25.02 75.90
C THR A 451 39.50 -24.44 77.29
N THR A 452 40.03 -25.28 78.18
CA THR A 452 40.55 -24.85 79.49
C THR A 452 42.04 -24.58 79.36
N ALA A 453 42.51 -23.40 79.76
CA ALA A 453 43.87 -22.93 79.54
C ALA A 453 44.36 -21.95 80.62
N ILE A 454 45.68 -21.75 80.68
CA ILE A 454 46.28 -20.57 81.34
C ILE A 454 46.71 -19.60 80.23
N VAL A 455 46.12 -18.41 80.22
CA VAL A 455 46.29 -17.41 79.15
C VAL A 455 47.05 -16.20 79.71
N ASP A 456 48.13 -15.80 79.02
CA ASP A 456 48.83 -14.54 79.31
C ASP A 456 48.11 -13.39 78.62
N TYR A 457 47.76 -12.36 79.38
CA TYR A 457 47.10 -11.16 78.89
C TYR A 457 47.55 -9.94 79.68
N ASN A 458 48.06 -8.92 78.98
CA ASN A 458 48.61 -7.70 79.57
C ASN A 458 49.65 -7.93 80.70
N GLY A 459 50.45 -9.00 80.61
CA GLY A 459 51.51 -9.31 81.56
C GLY A 459 51.05 -10.04 82.82
N ALA A 460 49.79 -10.47 82.88
CA ALA A 460 49.26 -11.34 83.93
C ALA A 460 48.71 -12.64 83.31
N LYS A 461 48.72 -13.73 84.09
CA LYS A 461 48.16 -15.02 83.65
C LYS A 461 46.78 -15.22 84.26
N PHE A 462 45.85 -15.69 83.45
CA PHE A 462 44.46 -15.94 83.86
C PHE A 462 44.10 -17.40 83.61
N TYR A 463 43.34 -17.98 84.54
CA TYR A 463 42.74 -19.28 84.38
C TYR A 463 41.43 -19.16 83.60
N VAL A 464 41.39 -19.84 82.46
CA VAL A 464 40.25 -19.91 81.56
C VAL A 464 39.68 -21.32 81.64
N GLN A 465 38.39 -21.45 81.90
CA GLN A 465 37.64 -22.71 81.86
C GLN A 465 36.54 -22.60 80.80
N ASN A 466 36.45 -23.58 79.90
CA ASN A 466 35.50 -23.59 78.78
C ASN A 466 35.48 -22.25 78.02
N GLY A 467 36.65 -21.70 77.71
CA GLY A 467 36.78 -20.43 76.97
C GLY A 467 36.46 -19.15 77.73
N MET A 468 36.10 -19.20 79.01
CA MET A 468 35.83 -18.02 79.86
C MET A 468 36.80 -17.93 81.03
N VAL A 469 37.20 -16.72 81.43
CA VAL A 469 37.95 -16.54 82.69
C VAL A 469 37.05 -16.89 83.86
N ASP A 470 37.49 -17.81 84.70
CA ASP A 470 36.79 -18.21 85.92
C ASP A 470 37.34 -17.40 87.10
N TRP A 471 36.68 -16.29 87.41
CA TRP A 471 37.06 -15.37 88.49
C TRP A 471 36.85 -15.93 89.89
N ASP A 472 36.04 -16.98 90.04
CA ASP A 472 35.74 -17.61 91.34
C ASP A 472 36.70 -18.77 91.65
N TYR A 473 37.45 -19.25 90.67
CA TYR A 473 38.39 -20.34 90.85
C TYR A 473 39.60 -19.93 91.71
N THR A 474 39.83 -20.68 92.80
CA THR A 474 41.05 -20.63 93.60
C THR A 474 41.56 -22.05 93.84
N GLY A 475 42.78 -22.35 93.38
CA GLY A 475 43.35 -23.69 93.45
C GLY A 475 44.58 -23.86 92.57
N THR A 476 45.09 -25.10 92.47
CA THR A 476 46.28 -25.41 91.66
C THR A 476 45.88 -25.99 90.31
N VAL A 477 46.47 -25.51 89.21
CA VAL A 477 46.20 -25.96 87.82
C VAL A 477 47.50 -26.40 87.16
N ASN A 478 47.52 -27.59 86.56
CA ASN A 478 48.64 -28.04 85.74
C ASN A 478 48.34 -27.78 84.26
N TYR A 479 49.15 -26.95 83.61
CA TYR A 479 48.98 -26.58 82.20
C TYR A 479 50.32 -26.48 81.48
N ASN A 480 50.43 -27.11 80.30
CA ASN A 480 51.66 -27.17 79.48
C ASN A 480 52.95 -27.53 80.27
N GLY A 481 52.86 -28.49 81.19
CA GLY A 481 54.01 -28.99 81.96
C GLY A 481 54.43 -28.14 83.16
N SER A 482 53.72 -27.05 83.43
CA SER A 482 53.92 -26.18 84.60
C SER A 482 52.72 -26.24 85.55
N THR A 483 52.99 -26.07 86.85
CA THR A 483 51.97 -25.97 87.90
C THR A 483 51.77 -24.51 88.28
N TYR A 484 50.53 -24.04 88.21
CA TYR A 484 50.12 -22.66 88.51
C TYR A 484 49.23 -22.64 89.77
N ASN A 485 49.43 -21.64 90.63
CA ASN A 485 48.58 -21.41 91.80
C ASN A 485 47.64 -20.26 91.49
N VAL A 486 46.40 -20.59 91.18
CA VAL A 486 45.37 -19.62 90.78
C VAL A 486 44.65 -19.10 92.02
N ILE A 487 44.50 -17.79 92.14
CA ILE A 487 43.71 -17.11 93.17
C ILE A 487 42.75 -16.15 92.49
N ASN A 488 41.45 -16.35 92.68
CA ASN A 488 40.38 -15.57 92.04
C ASN A 488 40.58 -15.42 90.51
N GLY A 489 40.86 -16.55 89.84
CA GLY A 489 41.07 -16.60 88.39
C GLY A 489 42.43 -16.11 87.88
N MET A 490 43.32 -15.56 88.71
CA MET A 490 44.67 -15.11 88.31
C MET A 490 45.75 -16.11 88.76
N ALA A 491 46.67 -16.48 87.85
CA ALA A 491 47.58 -17.64 87.94
C ALA A 491 49.07 -17.31 88.11
#